data_AF-A0A850G8R2-F1
#
_entry.id   AF-A0A850G8R2-F1
#
_cell.length_a   1.000
_cell.length_b   1.000
_cell.length_c   1.000
_cell.angle_alpha   90.00
_cell.angle_beta   90.00
_cell.angle_gamma   90.00
#
_symmetry.space_group_name_H-M   'P 1'
#
loop_
_entity.id
_entity.type
_entity.pdbx_description
1 polymer ?
#
loop_
_entity_poly.entity_id
_entity_poly.type
_entity_poly.pdbx_seq_one_letter_code
_entity_poly.pdbx_strand_id
1 'polypeptide(L)'
;MQLAGAEPPWAPAPILTAITAMLAAEPDLANGGIDQLVWNTGPGMAREFAAAWRAVGAIENAELLVELAHAYEQFTSEQGTEQIAADPVRAFFQFRKRVGGPWLASPDPHAELGEALLEWSLEHPNAFRQPADA
;
A
#
# COMPACT_ATOMS: atom_id res chain seq x y z
N MET A 1 -24.43 15.45 -7.40
CA MET A 1 -24.09 16.00 -6.08
C MET A 1 -22.59 16.22 -6.09
N GLN A 2 -22.15 17.46 -6.24
CA GLN A 2 -20.74 17.82 -6.38
C GLN A 2 -20.24 18.17 -4.97
N LEU A 3 -19.34 17.36 -4.41
CA LEU A 3 -18.67 17.70 -3.16
C LEU A 3 -17.75 18.88 -3.49
N ALA A 4 -18.12 20.06 -2.97
CA ALA A 4 -17.36 21.28 -3.15
C ALA A 4 -15.94 21.11 -2.58
N GLY A 5 -14.97 21.63 -3.33
CA GLY A 5 -13.56 21.44 -3.12
C GLY A 5 -13.01 22.10 -1.87
N ALA A 6 -12.16 21.35 -1.17
CA ALA A 6 -10.88 21.75 -0.62
C ALA A 6 -10.22 20.45 -0.15
N GLU A 7 -9.05 20.11 -0.68
CA GLU A 7 -8.19 19.13 0.00
C GLU A 7 -8.07 19.57 1.47
N PRO A 8 -8.25 18.68 2.46
CA PRO A 8 -8.39 19.07 3.85
C PRO A 8 -7.20 19.95 4.28
N PRO A 9 -7.42 21.25 4.59
CA PRO A 9 -6.34 22.25 4.74
C PRO A 9 -5.51 22.09 6.02
N TRP A 10 -5.67 20.97 6.72
CA TRP A 10 -5.09 20.70 8.03
C TRP A 10 -4.08 19.54 8.02
N ALA A 11 -4.02 18.73 6.95
CA ALA A 11 -3.08 17.61 6.86
C ALA A 11 -2.18 17.73 5.62
N PRO A 12 -0.86 17.56 5.78
CA PRO A 12 0.08 17.51 4.65
C PRO A 12 -0.26 16.42 3.64
N ALA A 13 -0.04 16.71 2.34
CA ALA A 13 -0.31 15.78 1.25
C ALA A 13 0.33 14.38 1.41
N PRO A 14 1.58 14.24 1.90
CA PRO A 14 2.17 12.92 2.15
C PRO A 14 1.36 12.06 3.13
N ILE A 15 0.86 12.66 4.21
CA ILE A 15 0.02 11.99 5.21
C ILE A 15 -1.31 11.55 4.61
N LEU A 16 -1.99 12.46 3.90
CA LEU A 16 -3.27 12.15 3.27
C LEU A 16 -3.12 11.03 2.25
N THR A 17 -2.05 11.05 1.47
CA THR A 17 -1.74 10.00 0.48
C THR A 17 -1.51 8.65 1.17
N ALA A 18 -0.71 8.63 2.25
CA ALA A 18 -0.40 7.40 2.98
C ALA A 18 -1.63 6.79 3.67
N ILE A 19 -2.48 7.62 4.31
CA ILE A 19 -3.74 7.18 4.91
C ILE A 19 -4.70 6.66 3.83
N THR A 20 -4.81 7.37 2.71
CA THR A 20 -5.70 6.95 1.60
C THR A 20 -5.24 5.61 1.01
N ALA A 21 -3.94 5.42 0.82
CA ALA A 21 -3.36 4.15 0.38
C ALA A 21 -3.67 3.03 1.39
N MET A 22 -3.57 3.30 2.69
CA MET A 22 -3.89 2.32 3.72
C MET A 22 -5.37 1.90 3.69
N LEU A 23 -6.29 2.87 3.65
CA LEU A 23 -7.73 2.58 3.58
C LEU A 23 -8.11 1.82 2.31
N ALA A 24 -7.44 2.09 1.19
CA ALA A 24 -7.63 1.34 -0.05
C ALA A 24 -7.12 -0.11 0.07
N ALA A 25 -6.06 -0.34 0.86
CA ALA A 25 -5.46 -1.64 1.08
C ALA A 25 -6.19 -2.51 2.13
N GLU A 26 -6.92 -1.90 3.08
CA GLU A 26 -7.57 -2.58 4.21
C GLU A 26 -8.36 -3.86 3.85
N PRO A 27 -9.23 -3.87 2.81
CA PRO A 27 -9.99 -5.07 2.49
C PRO A 27 -9.11 -6.26 2.16
N ASP A 28 -7.97 -6.06 1.50
CA ASP A 28 -7.06 -7.14 1.15
C ASP A 28 -6.19 -7.55 2.32
N LEU A 29 -5.68 -6.57 3.08
CA LEU A 29 -4.87 -6.81 4.27
C LEU A 29 -5.65 -7.67 5.29
N ALA A 30 -6.91 -7.32 5.57
CA ALA A 30 -7.75 -8.04 6.52
C ALA A 30 -8.13 -9.46 6.07
N ASN A 31 -8.21 -9.71 4.75
CA ASN A 31 -8.70 -10.98 4.21
C ASN A 31 -7.57 -11.93 3.79
N GLY A 32 -6.38 -11.43 3.45
CA GLY A 32 -5.30 -12.28 2.95
C GLY A 32 -3.92 -11.65 2.89
N GLY A 33 -3.71 -10.49 3.51
CA GLY A 33 -2.39 -9.90 3.66
C GLY A 33 -1.87 -9.19 2.41
N ILE A 34 -0.61 -8.76 2.47
CA ILE A 34 0.00 -7.90 1.46
C ILE A 34 0.15 -8.62 0.11
N ASP A 35 0.39 -9.93 0.10
CA ASP A 35 0.41 -10.70 -1.15
C ASP A 35 -0.95 -10.72 -1.85
N GLN A 36 -2.06 -10.71 -1.10
CA GLN A 36 -3.38 -10.58 -1.70
C GLN A 36 -3.61 -9.18 -2.28
N LEU A 37 -3.17 -8.14 -1.57
CA LEU A 37 -3.23 -6.76 -2.04
C LEU A 37 -2.51 -6.61 -3.38
N VAL A 38 -1.28 -7.12 -3.50
CA VAL A 38 -0.52 -7.08 -4.75
C VAL A 38 -1.19 -7.89 -5.84
N TRP A 39 -1.75 -9.06 -5.51
CA TRP A 39 -2.47 -9.88 -6.48
C TRP A 39 -3.69 -9.16 -7.08
N ASN A 40 -4.47 -8.49 -6.23
CA ASN A 40 -5.72 -7.83 -6.64
C ASN A 40 -5.50 -6.49 -7.33
N THR A 41 -4.49 -5.73 -6.91
CA THR A 41 -4.23 -4.38 -7.45
C THR A 41 -3.19 -4.34 -8.56
N GLY A 42 -2.33 -5.36 -8.62
CA GLY A 42 -1.23 -5.45 -9.57
C GLY A 42 0.01 -4.65 -9.17
N PRO A 43 1.12 -4.81 -9.91
CA PRO A 43 2.44 -4.32 -9.51
C PRO A 43 2.58 -2.81 -9.61
N GLY A 44 1.79 -2.14 -10.46
CA GLY A 44 1.79 -0.67 -10.57
C GLY A 44 1.25 -0.02 -9.30
N MET A 45 0.03 -0.40 -8.92
CA MET A 45 -0.63 0.13 -7.72
C MET A 45 0.11 -0.26 -6.44
N ALA A 46 0.64 -1.48 -6.35
CA ALA A 46 1.49 -1.89 -5.23
C ALA A 46 2.70 -0.95 -5.02
N ARG A 47 3.33 -0.47 -6.10
CA ARG A 47 4.43 0.50 -6.03
C ARG A 47 3.97 1.90 -5.66
N GLU A 48 2.76 2.30 -6.07
CA GLU A 48 2.16 3.57 -5.65
C GLU A 48 1.89 3.58 -4.14
N PHE A 49 1.34 2.48 -3.60
CA PHE A 49 1.19 2.30 -2.15
C PHE A 49 2.54 2.31 -1.43
N ALA A 50 3.54 1.60 -1.95
CA ALA A 50 4.89 1.61 -1.39
C ALA A 50 5.49 3.03 -1.36
N ALA A 51 5.32 3.80 -2.43
CA ALA A 51 5.81 5.18 -2.49
C ALA A 51 5.10 6.07 -1.46
N ALA A 52 3.78 5.91 -1.29
CA ALA A 52 2.99 6.64 -0.31
C ALA A 52 3.43 6.34 1.13
N TRP A 53 3.63 5.07 1.47
CA TRP A 53 4.06 4.64 2.81
C TRP A 53 5.50 5.04 3.10
N ARG A 54 6.41 4.88 2.12
CA ARG A 54 7.80 5.33 2.24
C ARG A 54 7.91 6.84 2.47
N ALA A 55 7.02 7.65 1.88
CA ALA A 55 7.04 9.10 2.03
C ALA A 55 6.78 9.58 3.46
N VAL A 56 6.17 8.75 4.30
CA VAL A 56 5.92 9.05 5.72
C VAL A 56 6.79 8.21 6.67
N GLY A 57 7.70 7.38 6.15
CA GLY A 57 8.63 6.59 6.97
C GLY A 57 8.22 5.14 7.26
N ALA A 58 7.12 4.64 6.69
CA ALA A 58 6.75 3.22 6.78
C ALA A 58 7.54 2.43 5.72
N ILE A 59 8.79 2.11 6.03
CA ILE A 59 9.78 1.54 5.11
C ILE A 59 9.58 0.04 4.89
N GLU A 60 9.35 -0.74 5.94
CA GLU A 60 9.36 -2.20 5.87
C GLU A 60 8.22 -2.73 4.98
N ASN A 61 6.99 -2.26 5.21
CA ASN A 61 5.86 -2.64 4.36
C ASN A 61 5.96 -2.05 2.95
N ALA A 62 6.58 -0.88 2.79
CA ALA A 62 6.84 -0.32 1.47
C ALA A 62 7.85 -1.16 0.67
N GLU A 63 8.91 -1.66 1.32
CA GLU A 63 9.88 -2.55 0.68
C GLU A 63 9.24 -3.89 0.32
N LEU A 64 8.47 -4.48 1.23
CA LEU A 64 7.73 -5.72 0.96
C LEU A 64 6.77 -5.58 -0.23
N LEU A 65 6.05 -4.47 -0.35
CA LEU A 65 5.21 -4.19 -1.52
C LEU A 65 6.01 -4.15 -2.83
N VAL A 66 7.20 -3.55 -2.82
CA VAL A 66 8.07 -3.49 -4.01
C VAL A 66 8.60 -4.87 -4.37
N GLU A 67 9.01 -5.67 -3.39
CA GLU A 67 9.47 -7.05 -3.58
C GLU A 67 8.36 -7.93 -4.17
N LEU A 68 7.16 -7.85 -3.60
CA LEU A 68 5.99 -8.60 -4.07
C LEU A 68 5.54 -8.15 -5.46
N ALA A 69 5.59 -6.86 -5.77
CA ALA A 69 5.31 -6.34 -7.12
C ALA A 69 6.29 -6.93 -8.14
N HIS A 70 7.58 -7.01 -7.80
CA HIS A 70 8.57 -7.65 -8.66
C HIS A 70 8.32 -9.15 -8.82
N ALA A 71 8.01 -9.85 -7.72
CA ALA A 71 7.69 -11.28 -7.77
C ALA A 71 6.42 -11.56 -8.60
N TYR A 72 5.44 -10.66 -8.58
CA TYR A 72 4.23 -10.75 -9.40
C TYR A 72 4.56 -10.62 -10.89
N GLU A 73 5.41 -9.67 -11.28
CA GLU A 73 5.85 -9.52 -12.68
C GLU A 73 6.62 -10.74 -13.17
N GLN A 74 7.51 -11.30 -12.34
CA GLN A 74 8.18 -12.54 -12.66
C GLN A 74 7.19 -13.69 -12.84
N PHE A 75 6.28 -13.87 -11.88
CA PHE A 75 5.27 -14.92 -11.91
C PHE A 75 4.37 -14.82 -13.15
N THR A 76 3.88 -13.63 -13.47
CA THR A 76 3.04 -13.39 -14.66
C THR A 76 3.80 -13.61 -15.97
N SER A 77 5.09 -13.24 -16.03
CA SER A 77 5.93 -13.51 -17.20
C SER A 77 6.17 -15.01 -17.43
N GLU A 78 6.27 -15.80 -16.35
CA GLU A 78 6.53 -17.24 -16.41
C GLU A 78 5.27 -18.07 -16.70
N GLN A 79 4.13 -17.73 -16.10
CA GLN A 79 2.87 -18.46 -16.31
C GLN A 79 2.14 -18.00 -17.57
N GLY A 80 2.32 -16.75 -17.98
CA GLY A 80 1.53 -16.14 -19.06
C GLY A 80 0.13 -15.74 -18.60
N THR A 81 -0.36 -14.63 -19.16
CA THR A 81 -1.64 -14.03 -18.77
C THR A 81 -2.85 -14.90 -19.10
N GLU A 82 -2.80 -15.66 -20.20
CA GLU A 82 -3.87 -16.58 -20.60
C GLU A 82 -4.05 -17.73 -19.60
N GLN A 83 -2.94 -18.29 -19.10
CA GLN A 83 -2.97 -19.38 -18.13
C GLN A 83 -3.52 -18.91 -16.78
N ILE A 84 -3.14 -17.69 -16.36
CA ILE A 84 -3.66 -17.07 -15.15
C ILE A 84 -5.17 -16.81 -15.28
N ALA A 85 -5.63 -16.30 -16.43
CA ALA A 85 -7.03 -16.02 -16.66
C ALA A 85 -7.90 -17.29 -16.67
N ALA A 86 -7.35 -18.44 -17.08
CA ALA A 86 -8.06 -19.71 -17.10
C ALA A 86 -8.36 -20.26 -15.69
N ASP A 87 -7.48 -20.03 -14.71
CA ASP A 87 -7.67 -20.44 -13.32
C ASP A 87 -6.98 -19.45 -12.34
N PRO A 88 -7.61 -18.29 -12.10
CA PRO A 88 -6.99 -17.21 -11.33
C PRO A 88 -6.82 -17.57 -9.85
N VAL A 89 -7.72 -18.38 -9.29
CA VAL A 89 -7.64 -18.81 -7.89
C VAL A 89 -6.43 -19.73 -7.69
N ARG A 90 -6.23 -20.70 -8.58
CA ARG A 90 -5.06 -21.57 -8.51
C ARG A 90 -3.77 -20.80 -8.75
N ALA A 91 -3.75 -19.90 -9.72
CA ALA A 91 -2.59 -19.06 -10.00
C ALA A 91 -2.23 -18.19 -8.79
N PHE A 92 -3.23 -17.63 -8.10
CA PHE A 92 -3.02 -16.90 -6.86
C PHE A 92 -2.36 -17.76 -5.78
N PHE A 93 -2.87 -18.97 -5.52
CA PHE A 93 -2.26 -19.85 -4.51
C PHE A 93 -0.83 -20.26 -4.87
N GLN A 94 -0.51 -20.39 -6.16
CA GLN A 94 0.86 -20.63 -6.61
C GLN A 94 1.76 -19.41 -6.37
N PHE A 95 1.28 -18.21 -6.70
CA PHE A 95 1.97 -16.96 -6.41
C PHE A 95 2.21 -16.80 -4.90
N ARG A 96 1.16 -16.92 -4.08
CA ARG A 96 1.24 -16.85 -2.61
C ARG A 96 2.28 -17.82 -2.06
N LYS A 97 2.28 -19.08 -2.54
CA LYS A 97 3.28 -20.08 -2.13
C LYS A 97 4.70 -19.68 -2.52
N ARG A 98 4.90 -19.11 -3.71
CA ARG A 98 6.21 -18.66 -4.20
C ARG A 98 6.81 -17.56 -3.33
N VAL A 99 5.99 -16.60 -2.91
CA VAL A 99 6.43 -15.44 -2.12
C VAL A 99 6.42 -15.69 -0.61
N GLY A 100 6.15 -16.93 -0.17
CA GLY A 100 6.15 -17.28 1.25
C GLY A 100 4.97 -16.73 2.06
N GLY A 101 3.89 -16.30 1.40
CA GLY A 101 2.70 -15.77 2.06
C GLY A 101 1.86 -16.86 2.77
N PRO A 102 0.79 -16.46 3.49
CA PRO A 102 0.22 -15.11 3.50
C PRO A 102 0.96 -14.14 4.44
N TRP A 103 1.14 -12.90 3.99
CA TRP A 103 1.78 -11.82 4.75
C TRP A 103 0.73 -11.04 5.55
N LEU A 104 0.19 -11.67 6.61
CA LEU A 104 -0.96 -11.15 7.36
C LEU A 104 -0.61 -10.07 8.39
N ALA A 105 0.61 -10.04 8.94
CA ALA A 105 0.91 -9.20 10.11
C ALA A 105 2.40 -8.92 10.34
N SER A 106 3.29 -9.20 9.37
CA SER A 106 4.74 -9.08 9.60
C SER A 106 5.43 -8.44 8.40
N PRO A 107 5.72 -7.14 8.45
CA PRO A 107 5.34 -6.17 9.51
C PRO A 107 3.84 -5.87 9.48
N ASP A 108 3.22 -5.50 10.61
CA ASP A 108 1.80 -5.08 10.64
C ASP A 108 1.67 -3.69 9.99
N PRO A 109 0.97 -3.55 8.84
CA PRO A 109 0.87 -2.28 8.14
C PRO A 109 0.16 -1.18 8.93
N HIS A 110 -0.79 -1.52 9.79
CA HIS A 110 -1.46 -0.51 10.62
C HIS A 110 -0.52 0.01 11.70
N ALA A 111 0.21 -0.88 12.37
CA ALA A 111 1.12 -0.52 13.44
C ALA A 111 2.30 0.32 12.90
N GLU A 112 2.96 -0.17 11.84
CA GLU A 112 4.08 0.54 11.23
C GLU A 112 3.65 1.90 10.70
N LEU A 113 2.54 1.97 9.95
CA LEU A 113 2.09 3.24 9.41
C LEU A 113 1.67 4.22 10.52
N GLY A 114 1.06 3.73 11.60
CA GLY A 114 0.70 4.56 12.75
C GLY A 114 1.93 5.18 13.42
N GLU A 115 2.98 4.41 13.62
CA GLU A 115 4.26 4.89 14.16
C GLU A 115 4.91 5.90 13.22
N ALA A 116 5.04 5.56 11.93
CA ALA A 116 5.62 6.42 10.91
C ALA A 116 4.89 7.77 10.80
N LEU A 117 3.56 7.77 10.82
CA LEU A 117 2.75 8.99 10.78
C LEU A 117 2.98 9.88 12.03
N LEU A 118 3.12 9.26 13.21
CA LEU A 118 3.41 10.00 14.45
C LEU A 118 4.81 10.63 14.38
N GLU A 119 5.82 9.85 14.02
CA GLU A 119 7.20 10.33 13.87
C GLU A 119 7.30 11.47 12.85
N TRP A 120 6.73 11.27 11.67
CA TRP A 120 6.68 12.28 10.62
C TRP A 120 6.05 13.59 11.14
N SER A 121 4.98 13.48 11.93
CA SER A 121 4.29 14.65 12.48
C SER A 121 5.13 15.42 13.50
N LEU A 122 5.94 14.72 14.30
CA LEU A 122 6.87 15.32 15.26
C LEU A 122 8.06 15.99 14.57
N GLU A 123 8.52 15.44 13.45
CA GLU A 123 9.61 16.02 12.63
C GLU A 123 9.13 17.23 11.80
N HIS A 124 7.85 17.27 11.43
CA HIS A 124 7.27 18.29 10.56
C HIS A 124 6.13 19.08 11.21
N PRO A 125 6.28 19.64 12.43
CA PRO A 125 5.18 20.24 13.18
C PRO A 125 4.60 21.49 12.51
N ASN A 126 5.36 22.14 11.63
CA ASN A 126 4.90 23.32 10.88
C ASN A 126 4.04 22.96 9.67
N ALA A 127 4.09 21.71 9.19
CA ALA A 127 3.35 21.28 8.00
C ALA A 127 1.83 21.24 8.23
N PHE A 128 1.40 21.15 9.48
CA PHE A 128 -0.02 21.17 9.89
C PHE A 128 -0.55 22.56 10.26
N ARG A 129 0.31 23.59 10.24
CA ARG A 129 -0.14 24.94 10.55
C ARG A 129 -0.92 25.48 9.35
N GLN A 130 -2.16 25.89 9.59
CA GLN A 130 -2.87 26.72 8.61
C GLN A 130 -2.07 28.00 8.37
N PRO A 131 -1.97 28.50 7.12
CA PRO A 131 -1.49 29.85 6.90
C PRO A 131 -2.35 30.81 7.71
N ALA A 132 -1.73 31.69 8.49
CA ALA A 132 -2.42 32.60 9.40
C ALA A 132 -3.33 33.64 8.68
N ASP A 133 -3.28 33.68 7.34
CA ASP A 133 -3.92 34.69 6.50
C ASP A 133 -4.69 34.06 5.32
N ALA A 134 -5.77 33.30 5.62
CA ALA A 134 -6.76 32.86 4.63
C ALA A 134 -8.12 33.54 4.86
#